data_AF-A0A2D4FRU9-F1
#
_entry.id   AF-A0A2D4FRU9-F1
#
_cell.length_a   1.000
_cell.length_b   1.000
_cell.length_c   1.000
_cell.angle_alpha   90.00
_cell.angle_beta   90.00
_cell.angle_gamma   90.00
#
_symmetry.space_group_name_H-M   'P 1'
#
loop_
_entity.id
_entity.type
_entity.pdbx_description
1 polymer ?
#
loop_
_entity_poly.entity_id
_entity_poly.type
_entity_poly.pdbx_seq_one_letter_code
_entity_poly.pdbx_strand_id
1 'polypeptide(L)'
;ANHKALQIPEVYLREAPWPSAQTEICTISAYKTPRDKLQCVLRMCSTIMNLLSLANEDSVPGADDFVPVLVFVLIKANPPCLLSTVQYISSFYANSLTGEESYWWMQFTAAVEFIKTIDERK
;
A
#
# COMPACT_ATOMS: atom_id res chain seq x y z
N ALA A 1 -5.22 -15.76 -2.39
CA ALA A 1 -4.32 -14.92 -3.21
C ALA A 1 -4.90 -14.62 -4.60
N ASN A 2 -5.87 -15.38 -5.11
CA ASN A 2 -6.36 -15.23 -6.49
C ASN A 2 -7.64 -14.36 -6.56
N HIS A 3 -7.50 -13.03 -6.43
CA HIS A 3 -8.59 -12.13 -6.78
C HIS A 3 -8.39 -11.74 -8.25
N LYS A 4 -9.14 -12.38 -9.17
CA LYS A 4 -9.04 -12.17 -10.64
C LYS A 4 -9.03 -10.69 -11.05
N ALA A 5 -9.63 -9.81 -10.24
CA ALA A 5 -9.68 -8.37 -10.49
C ALA A 5 -8.33 -7.63 -10.32
N LEU A 6 -7.38 -8.18 -9.54
CA LEU A 6 -6.11 -7.49 -9.28
C LEU A 6 -5.01 -7.86 -10.28
N GLN A 7 -5.16 -8.97 -11.02
CA GLN A 7 -4.21 -9.39 -12.07
C GLN A 7 -2.73 -9.43 -11.63
N ILE A 8 -2.46 -9.82 -10.38
CA ILE A 8 -1.08 -9.92 -9.86
C ILE A 8 -0.31 -10.99 -10.66
N PRO A 9 0.84 -10.65 -11.27
CA PRO A 9 1.67 -11.62 -11.99
C PRO A 9 2.09 -12.80 -11.11
N GLU A 10 2.13 -14.01 -11.70
CA GLU A 10 2.42 -15.25 -10.96
C GLU A 10 3.79 -15.24 -10.28
N VAL A 11 4.77 -14.57 -10.87
CA VAL A 11 6.13 -14.42 -10.31
C VAL A 11 6.11 -13.82 -8.90
N TYR A 12 5.21 -12.87 -8.63
CA TYR A 12 5.12 -12.20 -7.34
C TYR A 12 4.33 -13.00 -6.30
N LEU A 13 3.63 -14.06 -6.70
CA LEU A 13 2.84 -14.88 -5.77
C LEU A 13 3.70 -15.69 -4.80
N ARG A 14 5.00 -15.82 -5.06
CA ARG A 14 5.96 -16.51 -4.17
C ARG A 14 6.04 -15.86 -2.79
N GLU A 15 5.94 -14.53 -2.75
CA GLU A 15 5.97 -13.74 -1.52
C GLU A 15 4.56 -13.48 -0.94
N ALA A 16 3.50 -13.93 -1.64
CA ALA A 16 2.15 -13.77 -1.17
C ALA A 16 1.91 -14.60 0.11
N PRO A 17 1.15 -14.08 1.10
CA PRO A 17 0.32 -12.87 1.04
C PRO A 17 1.03 -11.58 1.49
N TRP A 18 2.36 -11.48 1.44
CA TRP A 18 3.16 -10.33 1.91
C TRP A 18 2.90 -9.96 3.39
N PRO A 19 3.06 -10.91 4.33
CA PRO A 19 2.73 -10.69 5.74
C PRO A 19 3.52 -9.55 6.39
N SER A 20 4.78 -9.34 6.00
CA SER A 20 5.60 -8.24 6.49
C SER A 20 5.01 -6.88 6.14
N ALA A 21 4.54 -6.70 4.90
CA ALA A 21 3.90 -5.45 4.47
C ALA A 21 2.56 -5.23 5.18
N GLN A 22 1.77 -6.30 5.38
CA GLN A 22 0.54 -6.22 6.17
C GLN A 22 0.80 -5.79 7.61
N THR A 23 1.89 -6.28 8.21
CA THR A 23 2.26 -5.92 9.59
C THR A 23 2.61 -4.44 9.70
N GLU A 24 3.38 -3.88 8.76
CA GLU A 24 3.72 -2.45 8.74
C GLU A 24 2.49 -1.55 8.79
N ILE A 25 1.49 -1.81 7.93
CA ILE A 25 0.30 -0.95 7.87
C ILE A 25 -0.65 -1.19 9.06
N CYS A 26 -0.70 -2.39 9.63
CA CYS A 26 -1.49 -2.65 10.84
C CYS A 26 -1.00 -1.84 12.04
N THR A 27 0.26 -1.43 12.09
CA THR A 27 0.80 -0.61 13.18
C THR A 27 0.38 0.86 13.12
N ILE A 28 -0.26 1.32 12.03
CA ILE A 28 -0.59 2.73 11.80
C ILE A 28 -1.44 3.35 12.92
N SER A 29 -2.29 2.57 13.58
CA SER A 29 -3.13 3.04 14.68
C SER A 29 -2.36 3.27 15.99
N ALA A 30 -1.18 2.67 16.15
CA ALA A 30 -0.34 2.87 17.32
C ALA A 30 0.32 4.26 17.35
N TYR A 31 0.49 4.88 16.18
CA TYR A 31 1.12 6.18 16.04
C TYR A 31 0.10 7.32 16.16
N LYS A 32 0.53 8.43 16.75
CA LYS A 32 -0.34 9.60 17.02
C LYS A 32 -0.18 10.71 15.99
N THR A 33 1.05 11.00 15.55
CA THR A 33 1.32 12.13 14.65
C THR A 33 1.04 11.74 13.18
N PRO A 34 0.64 12.71 12.32
CA PRO A 34 0.38 12.40 10.92
C PRO A 34 1.65 11.96 10.19
N ARG A 35 2.80 12.51 10.57
CA ARG A 35 4.12 12.10 10.06
C ARG A 35 4.42 10.64 10.38
N ASP A 36 4.25 10.21 11.63
CA ASP A 36 4.56 8.82 12.00
C ASP A 36 3.62 7.82 11.33
N LYS A 37 2.35 8.21 11.15
CA LYS A 37 1.37 7.41 10.38
C LYS A 37 1.77 7.30 8.90
N LEU A 38 2.21 8.40 8.29
CA LEU A 38 2.76 8.39 6.93
C LEU A 38 3.97 7.45 6.83
N GLN A 39 4.87 7.47 7.82
CA GLN A 39 6.04 6.58 7.83
C GLN A 39 5.64 5.09 7.84
N CYS A 40 4.51 4.70 8.42
CA CYS A 40 4.00 3.33 8.32
C CYS A 40 3.62 2.97 6.87
N VAL A 41 3.01 3.91 6.15
CA VAL A 41 2.66 3.74 4.74
C VAL A 41 3.93 3.60 3.90
N LEU A 42 4.93 4.47 4.12
CA LEU A 42 6.20 4.41 3.40
C LEU A 42 6.92 3.08 3.65
N ARG A 43 7.01 2.64 4.92
CA ARG A 43 7.61 1.34 5.26
C ARG A 43 6.89 0.20 4.58
N MET A 44 5.55 0.18 4.60
CA MET A 44 4.77 -0.82 3.85
C MET A 44 5.12 -0.80 2.35
N CYS A 45 5.14 0.37 1.71
CA CYS A 45 5.48 0.51 0.29
C CYS A 45 6.89 -0.02 -0.02
N SER A 46 7.88 0.36 0.79
CA SER A 46 9.26 -0.13 0.65
C SER A 46 9.35 -1.64 0.88
N THR A 47 8.62 -2.19 1.86
CA THR A 47 8.56 -3.64 2.10
C THR A 47 7.95 -4.37 0.90
N ILE A 48 6.88 -3.84 0.29
CA ILE A 48 6.30 -4.43 -0.93
C ILE A 48 7.36 -4.42 -2.04
N MET A 49 7.97 -3.28 -2.34
CA MET A 49 8.98 -3.19 -3.41
C MET A 49 10.13 -4.17 -3.21
N ASN A 50 10.63 -4.31 -1.97
CA ASN A 50 11.68 -5.28 -1.66
C ASN A 50 11.22 -6.73 -1.90
N LEU A 51 10.00 -7.08 -1.50
CA LEU A 51 9.44 -8.41 -1.74
C LEU A 51 9.24 -8.68 -3.24
N LEU A 52 8.83 -7.68 -4.03
CA LEU A 52 8.73 -7.82 -5.48
C LEU A 52 10.09 -8.02 -6.14
N SER A 53 11.12 -7.28 -5.71
CA SER A 53 12.49 -7.44 -6.21
C SER A 53 13.08 -8.82 -5.85
N LEU A 54 12.75 -9.37 -4.68
CA LEU A 54 13.17 -10.73 -4.28
C LEU A 54 12.44 -11.81 -5.07
N ALA A 55 11.18 -11.59 -5.41
CA ALA A 55 10.38 -12.53 -6.19
C ALA A 55 10.83 -12.62 -7.65
N ASN A 56 11.33 -11.50 -8.21
CA ASN A 56 11.79 -11.39 -9.59
C ASN A 56 13.17 -10.71 -9.67
N GLU A 57 14.24 -11.48 -9.40
CA GLU A 57 15.62 -10.96 -9.38
C GLU A 57 16.08 -10.39 -10.72
N ASP A 58 15.44 -10.79 -11.83
CA ASP A 58 15.80 -10.40 -13.19
C ASP A 58 15.15 -9.08 -13.64
N SER A 59 14.22 -8.49 -12.88
CA SER A 59 13.55 -7.23 -13.26
C SER A 59 13.31 -6.27 -12.09
N VAL A 60 13.44 -4.97 -12.36
CA VAL A 60 13.02 -3.94 -11.41
C VAL A 60 11.50 -3.83 -11.43
N PRO A 61 10.78 -4.02 -10.31
CA PRO A 61 9.33 -3.93 -10.28
C PRO A 61 8.83 -2.52 -10.62
N GLY A 62 7.87 -2.44 -11.53
CA GLY A 62 7.24 -1.19 -11.94
C GLY A 62 5.99 -0.85 -11.11
N ALA A 63 5.34 0.27 -11.45
CA ALA A 63 4.06 0.66 -10.85
C ALA A 63 2.95 -0.36 -11.12
N ASP A 64 2.93 -0.95 -12.32
CA ASP A 64 1.93 -1.95 -12.73
C ASP A 64 2.08 -3.27 -11.96
N ASP A 65 3.29 -3.58 -11.47
CA ASP A 65 3.56 -4.72 -10.59
C ASP A 65 3.21 -4.40 -9.14
N PHE A 66 3.47 -3.16 -8.72
CA PHE A 66 3.30 -2.68 -7.35
C PHE A 66 1.85 -2.47 -6.95
N VAL A 67 1.06 -1.74 -7.75
CA VAL A 67 -0.28 -1.27 -7.37
C VAL A 67 -1.23 -2.44 -7.04
N PRO A 68 -1.29 -3.53 -7.83
CA PRO A 68 -2.09 -4.70 -7.48
C PRO A 68 -1.78 -5.30 -6.11
N VAL A 69 -0.48 -5.34 -5.76
CA VAL A 69 0.00 -5.91 -4.50
C VAL A 69 -0.30 -4.96 -3.34
N LEU A 70 -0.12 -3.65 -3.53
CA LEU A 70 -0.55 -2.63 -2.57
C LEU A 70 -2.04 -2.75 -2.23
N VAL A 71 -2.91 -2.83 -3.24
CA VAL A 71 -4.36 -3.00 -3.05
C VAL A 71 -4.65 -4.29 -2.29
N PHE A 72 -4.01 -5.41 -2.67
CA PHE A 72 -4.18 -6.68 -1.99
C PHE A 72 -3.79 -6.59 -0.50
N VAL A 73 -2.62 -6.02 -0.21
CA VAL A 73 -2.11 -5.84 1.16
C VAL A 73 -3.09 -5.01 1.98
N LEU A 74 -3.63 -3.92 1.45
CA LEU A 74 -4.60 -3.09 2.17
C LEU A 74 -5.90 -3.83 2.47
N ILE A 75 -6.44 -4.58 1.50
CA ILE A 75 -7.65 -5.39 1.69
C ILE A 75 -7.40 -6.47 2.76
N LYS A 76 -6.24 -7.13 2.73
CA LYS A 76 -5.93 -8.21 3.68
C LYS A 76 -5.57 -7.72 5.07
N ALA A 77 -4.79 -6.64 5.16
CA ALA A 77 -4.35 -6.09 6.44
C ALA A 77 -5.51 -5.49 7.24
N ASN A 78 -6.54 -4.95 6.60
CA ASN A 78 -7.71 -4.54 7.36
C ASN A 78 -7.49 -3.31 8.28
N PRO A 79 -6.61 -2.32 7.99
CA PRO A 79 -6.14 -1.41 9.03
C PRO A 79 -7.30 -0.58 9.61
N PRO A 80 -7.41 -0.48 10.95
CA PRO A 80 -8.53 0.20 11.59
C PRO A 80 -8.52 1.70 11.26
N CYS A 81 -9.71 2.27 11.05
CA CYS A 81 -9.90 3.69 10.78
C CYS A 81 -9.08 4.22 9.58
N LEU A 82 -8.90 3.41 8.53
CA LEU A 82 -8.10 3.75 7.35
C LEU A 82 -8.50 5.10 6.72
N LEU A 83 -9.80 5.31 6.48
CA LEU A 83 -10.29 6.55 5.85
C LEU A 83 -10.04 7.78 6.72
N SER A 84 -10.27 7.67 8.03
CA SER A 84 -9.98 8.73 8.98
C SER A 84 -8.48 9.03 9.04
N THR A 85 -7.63 8.01 8.92
CA THR A 85 -6.17 8.18 8.86
C THR A 85 -5.74 8.90 7.59
N VAL A 86 -6.33 8.55 6.44
CA VAL A 86 -6.10 9.25 5.17
C VAL A 86 -6.47 10.72 5.29
N GLN A 87 -7.67 11.01 5.79
CA GLN A 87 -8.12 12.40 6.00
C GLN A 87 -7.19 13.14 6.96
N TYR A 88 -6.79 12.51 8.07
CA TYR A 88 -5.89 13.11 9.05
C TYR A 88 -4.54 13.51 8.46
N ILE A 89 -3.88 12.61 7.72
CA ILE A 89 -2.58 12.93 7.08
C ILE A 89 -2.78 14.02 6.01
N SER A 90 -3.80 13.90 5.17
CA SER A 90 -4.08 14.89 4.12
C SER A 90 -4.39 16.28 4.68
N SER A 91 -5.10 16.38 5.80
CA SER A 91 -5.44 17.68 6.40
C SER A 91 -4.27 18.32 7.15
N PHE A 92 -3.42 17.53 7.80
CA PHE A 92 -2.39 18.07 8.72
C PHE A 92 -0.96 17.96 8.20
N TYR A 93 -0.70 17.21 7.13
CA TYR A 93 0.67 16.96 6.64
C TYR A 93 0.82 17.05 5.11
N ALA A 94 -0.26 17.26 4.34
CA ALA A 94 -0.16 17.31 2.87
C ALA A 94 0.83 18.35 2.34
N ASN A 95 0.88 19.55 2.94
CA ASN A 95 1.81 20.61 2.52
C ASN A 95 3.28 20.30 2.83
N SER A 96 3.54 19.29 3.64
CA SER A 96 4.90 18.84 4.01
C SER A 96 5.36 17.63 3.18
N LEU A 97 4.48 17.04 2.38
CA LEU A 97 4.83 15.92 1.49
C LEU A 97 5.71 16.43 0.35
N THR A 98 6.91 15.87 0.22
CA THR A 98 7.85 16.25 -0.85
C THR A 98 8.54 15.04 -1.45
N GLY A 99 8.95 15.14 -2.72
CA GLY A 99 9.73 14.12 -3.41
C GLY A 99 9.07 12.73 -3.41
N GLU A 100 9.77 11.75 -2.85
CA GLU A 100 9.32 10.36 -2.81
C GLU A 100 8.10 10.15 -1.90
N GLU A 101 7.99 10.93 -0.81
CA GLU A 101 6.87 10.81 0.14
C GLU A 101 5.54 11.12 -0.54
N SER A 102 5.50 12.13 -1.41
CA SER A 102 4.28 12.50 -2.13
C SER A 102 3.89 11.44 -3.17
N TYR A 103 4.86 10.82 -3.84
CA TYR A 103 4.62 9.71 -4.78
C TYR A 103 3.98 8.51 -4.06
N TRP A 104 4.58 8.04 -2.97
CA TRP A 104 4.03 6.90 -2.22
C TRP A 104 2.67 7.22 -1.60
N TRP A 105 2.49 8.44 -1.10
CA TRP A 105 1.20 8.88 -0.58
C TRP A 105 0.12 8.93 -1.67
N MET A 106 0.46 9.38 -2.88
CA MET A 106 -0.44 9.38 -4.03
C MET A 106 -0.84 7.94 -4.40
N GLN A 107 0.11 7.01 -4.47
CA GLN A 107 -0.20 5.60 -4.77
C GLN A 107 -1.09 4.96 -3.69
N PHE A 108 -0.81 5.25 -2.42
CA PHE A 108 -1.62 4.78 -1.29
C PHE A 108 -3.06 5.30 -1.36
N THR A 109 -3.24 6.60 -1.56
CA THR A 109 -4.57 7.21 -1.66
C THR A 109 -5.34 6.71 -2.89
N ALA A 110 -4.66 6.55 -4.03
CA ALA A 110 -5.24 5.93 -5.22
C ALA A 110 -5.71 4.49 -4.96
N ALA A 111 -4.91 3.68 -4.26
CA ALA A 111 -5.29 2.33 -3.87
C ALA A 111 -6.51 2.31 -2.92
N VAL A 112 -6.58 3.24 -1.97
CA VAL A 112 -7.74 3.39 -1.07
C VAL A 112 -9.00 3.77 -1.84
N GLU A 113 -8.92 4.71 -2.80
CA GLU A 113 -10.05 5.06 -3.66
C GLU A 113 -10.47 3.91 -4.59
N PHE A 114 -9.51 3.15 -5.12
CA PHE A 114 -9.79 1.95 -5.91
C PHE A 114 -10.60 0.93 -5.09
N ILE A 115 -10.20 0.67 -3.83
CA ILE A 115 -10.90 -0.27 -2.95
C ILE A 115 -12.36 0.17 -2.70
N LYS A 116 -12.62 1.48 -2.57
CA LYS A 116 -13.99 2.00 -2.40
C LYS A 116 -14.88 1.74 -3.62
N THR A 117 -14.31 1.79 -4.83
CA THR A 117 -15.05 1.66 -6.09
C THR A 117 -15.12 0.21 -6.61
N ILE A 118 -14.63 -0.78 -5.84
CA ILE A 118 -14.51 -2.16 -6.32
C ILE A 118 -15.86 -2.86 -6.55
N ASP A 119 -16.92 -2.48 -5.82
CA ASP A 119 -18.27 -3.05 -5.99
C ASP A 119 -19.00 -2.49 -7.23
N GLU A 120 -18.62 -1.30 -7.69
CA GLU A 120 -19.26 -0.59 -8.81
C GLU A 120 -18.79 -1.12 -10.18
N ARG A 121 -17.71 -1.91 -10.23
CA ARG A 121 -17.10 -2.43 -11.47
C ARG A 121 -17.49 -3.88 -11.78
N LYS A 122 -18.74 -4.27 -11.45
CA LYS A 122 -19.29 -5.60 -11.74
C LYS A 122 -19.41 -5.88 -13.23
#